data_AF-A0A6G0MG95-F1
#
_entry.id   AF-A0A6G0MG95-F1
#
_cell.length_a   1.000
_cell.length_b   1.000
_cell.length_c   1.000
_cell.angle_alpha   90.00
_cell.angle_beta   90.00
_cell.angle_gamma   90.00
#
_symmetry.space_group_name_H-M   'P 1'
#
loop_
_entity.id
_entity.type
_entity.pdbx_description
1 polymer ?
#
loop_
_entity_poly.entity_id
_entity_poly.type
_entity_poly.pdbx_seq_one_letter_code
_entity_poly.pdbx_strand_id
1 'polypeptide(L)'
;MDFFVGASVHGALVVPGAERGCTVLGGDEVRGGELVPGGEDVLGGGEVVQGGSVVLGGSVVLGGSVVLGGSVVLGGSVVLGGSVVLGGSVVLGGSVVLGGSVVLGGSVVLGGSVVLGGSVVLGGSVVLGGSVVLGGSVVFGGSLVLGGSVVLGGSVVLGGSVVLGGSVVLGGSVVLGGSVVLGGSVVLGGSVVLGGSVSGGSVVLGGSVVLGGSVVLCCAAEQSRVVVRGGR
;
A
#
# COMPACT_ATOMS: atom_id res chain seq x y z
N MET A 1 -34.67 34.40 0.42
CA MET A 1 -35.48 34.06 1.61
C MET A 1 -35.08 32.67 2.02
N ASP A 2 -34.11 32.65 2.94
CA ASP A 2 -33.79 31.64 3.95
C ASP A 2 -34.40 30.25 3.75
N PHE A 3 -33.62 29.35 3.14
CA PHE A 3 -33.81 27.93 3.38
C PHE A 3 -32.92 27.54 4.56
N PHE A 4 -33.60 27.28 5.67
CA PHE A 4 -33.05 26.78 6.92
C PHE A 4 -32.15 25.55 6.68
N VAL A 5 -30.90 25.65 7.13
CA VAL A 5 -30.02 24.50 7.35
C VAL A 5 -30.54 23.78 8.60
N GLY A 6 -31.38 22.77 8.37
CA GLY A 6 -31.88 21.87 9.39
C GLY A 6 -31.09 20.56 9.38
N ALA A 7 -30.33 20.32 10.44
CA ALA A 7 -29.70 19.03 10.70
C ALA A 7 -30.75 17.91 10.82
N SER A 8 -30.61 16.83 10.05
CA SER A 8 -31.13 15.51 10.44
C SER A 8 -30.61 14.37 9.56
N VAL A 9 -29.88 13.47 10.23
CA VAL A 9 -30.05 12.01 10.29
C VAL A 9 -30.71 11.28 9.10
N HIS A 10 -30.03 10.23 8.65
CA HIS A 10 -30.52 9.16 7.76
C HIS A 10 -31.01 9.62 6.38
N GLY A 11 -30.07 9.92 5.49
CA GLY A 11 -30.42 10.10 4.08
C GLY A 11 -29.21 9.96 3.17
N ALA A 12 -29.00 8.77 2.61
CA ALA A 12 -28.28 8.67 1.36
C ALA A 12 -29.04 9.50 0.32
N LEU A 13 -28.47 10.62 -0.14
CA LEU A 13 -29.01 11.39 -1.24
C LEU A 13 -28.79 10.58 -2.53
N VAL A 14 -29.73 9.69 -2.83
CA VAL A 14 -29.81 9.03 -4.13
C VAL A 14 -30.31 10.08 -5.13
N VAL A 15 -29.41 10.62 -5.95
CA VAL A 15 -29.78 11.55 -7.02
C VAL A 15 -30.64 10.78 -8.05
N PRO A 16 -31.91 11.16 -8.27
CA PRO A 16 -32.76 10.48 -9.24
C PRO A 16 -32.35 10.92 -10.64
N GLY A 17 -31.60 10.06 -11.34
CA GLY A 17 -31.17 10.30 -12.73
C GLY A 17 -29.92 9.55 -13.18
N ALA A 18 -29.20 8.85 -12.31
CA ALA A 18 -28.08 8.00 -12.73
C ALA A 18 -28.59 6.70 -13.33
N GLU A 19 -28.45 6.57 -14.64
CA GLU A 19 -28.89 5.43 -15.43
C GLU A 19 -28.07 4.19 -15.05
N ARG A 20 -28.68 3.28 -14.28
CA ARG A 20 -28.20 1.92 -13.93
C ARG A 20 -26.79 1.83 -13.34
N GLY A 21 -26.68 1.93 -12.02
CA GLY A 21 -25.61 1.26 -11.26
C GLY A 21 -24.68 2.15 -10.44
N CYS A 22 -24.78 3.48 -10.55
CA CYS A 22 -23.97 4.40 -9.76
C CYS A 22 -24.67 4.83 -8.48
N THR A 23 -24.11 4.51 -7.30
CA THR A 23 -24.41 5.29 -6.09
C THR A 23 -23.42 6.45 -5.98
N VAL A 24 -23.89 7.67 -6.20
CA VAL A 24 -23.10 8.89 -6.01
C VAL A 24 -23.56 9.56 -4.73
N LEU A 25 -22.83 9.36 -3.63
CA LEU A 25 -23.03 10.14 -2.41
C LEU A 25 -22.16 11.40 -2.53
N GLY A 26 -22.80 12.54 -2.77
CA GLY A 26 -22.15 13.85 -2.73
C GLY A 26 -22.46 14.55 -1.41
N GLY A 27 -21.40 15.01 -0.72
CA GLY A 27 -21.49 15.87 0.47
C GLY A 27 -21.36 15.13 1.81
N ASP A 28 -20.25 15.42 2.49
CA ASP A 28 -19.83 15.24 3.89
C ASP A 28 -20.41 14.08 4.74
N GLU A 29 -19.48 13.19 5.12
CA GLU A 29 -19.54 12.21 6.21
C GLU A 29 -20.51 11.02 6.07
N VAL A 30 -19.99 9.89 5.57
CA VAL A 30 -20.61 8.57 5.79
C VAL A 30 -20.12 8.01 7.12
N ARG A 31 -20.91 8.14 8.21
CA ARG A 31 -20.59 7.61 9.54
C ARG A 31 -21.48 6.41 9.93
N GLY A 32 -20.86 5.24 10.07
CA GLY A 32 -21.39 4.07 10.82
C GLY A 32 -22.00 2.94 9.98
N GLY A 33 -21.74 1.69 10.39
CA GLY A 33 -22.40 0.46 9.92
C GLY A 33 -21.62 -0.40 8.92
N GLU A 34 -22.13 -1.60 8.64
CA GLU A 34 -21.70 -2.45 7.53
C GLU A 34 -22.23 -1.85 6.22
N LEU A 35 -21.34 -1.43 5.32
CA LEU A 35 -21.73 -0.94 3.99
C LEU A 35 -21.38 -2.01 2.96
N VAL A 36 -22.42 -2.49 2.27
CA VAL A 36 -22.33 -3.37 1.09
C VAL A 36 -23.09 -2.73 -0.07
N PRO A 37 -22.56 -1.66 -0.67
CA PRO A 37 -23.07 -1.17 -1.95
C PRO A 37 -22.68 -2.15 -3.08
N GLY A 38 -23.53 -2.20 -4.11
CA GLY A 38 -23.37 -3.08 -5.25
C GLY A 38 -23.48 -2.29 -6.55
N GLY A 39 -22.42 -2.31 -7.36
CA GLY A 39 -22.37 -1.60 -8.62
C GLY A 39 -21.04 -0.88 -8.84
N GLU A 40 -21.09 0.31 -9.41
CA GLU A 40 -19.98 1.26 -9.51
C GLU A 40 -20.23 2.38 -8.48
N ASP A 41 -19.36 2.52 -7.49
CA ASP A 41 -19.58 3.41 -6.36
C ASP A 41 -18.61 4.60 -6.42
N VAL A 42 -19.16 5.80 -6.57
CA VAL A 42 -18.39 7.04 -6.61
C VAL A 42 -18.77 7.88 -5.41
N LEU A 43 -17.94 7.86 -4.36
CA LEU A 43 -18.14 8.75 -3.21
C LEU A 43 -17.24 9.98 -3.42
N GLY A 44 -17.86 11.10 -3.77
CA GLY A 44 -17.16 12.31 -4.20
C GLY A 44 -16.58 13.11 -3.03
N GLY A 45 -15.29 13.46 -3.15
CA GLY A 45 -14.61 14.65 -2.60
C GLY A 45 -14.57 14.93 -1.08
N GLY A 46 -15.40 14.30 -0.27
CA GLY A 46 -15.56 14.58 1.16
C GLY A 46 -14.70 13.71 2.08
N GLU A 47 -14.84 13.93 3.39
CA GLU A 47 -14.27 13.04 4.41
C GLU A 47 -15.18 11.82 4.60
N VAL A 48 -14.61 10.61 4.51
CA VAL A 48 -15.30 9.34 4.73
C VAL A 48 -14.72 8.70 5.98
N VAL A 49 -15.51 8.57 7.05
CA VAL A 49 -15.08 7.92 8.30
C VAL A 49 -16.01 6.78 8.66
N GLN A 50 -15.60 5.56 8.39
CA GLN A 50 -16.40 4.38 8.66
C GLN A 50 -15.70 3.43 9.64
N GLY A 51 -16.42 3.03 10.68
CA GLY A 51 -16.03 1.94 11.57
C GLY A 51 -16.89 0.71 11.32
N GLY A 52 -16.25 -0.45 11.15
CA GLY A 52 -16.93 -1.74 10.98
C GLY A 52 -16.36 -2.61 9.86
N SER A 53 -17.19 -3.51 9.33
CA SER A 53 -16.87 -4.24 8.11
C SER A 53 -17.34 -3.43 6.90
N VAL A 54 -16.48 -3.19 5.93
CA VAL A 54 -16.78 -2.45 4.70
C VAL A 54 -16.48 -3.37 3.53
N VAL A 55 -17.47 -3.64 2.69
CA VAL A 55 -17.30 -4.46 1.49
C VAL A 55 -17.81 -3.67 0.30
N LEU A 56 -16.90 -3.14 -0.51
CA LEU A 56 -17.25 -2.45 -1.75
C LEU A 56 -16.91 -3.33 -2.95
N GLY A 57 -17.88 -3.57 -3.82
CA GLY A 57 -17.68 -4.28 -5.09
C GLY A 57 -17.56 -3.32 -6.27
N GLY A 58 -16.91 -3.75 -7.35
CA GLY A 58 -16.92 -3.05 -8.64
C GLY A 58 -15.87 -1.95 -8.78
N SER A 59 -16.28 -0.78 -9.27
CA SER A 59 -15.36 0.36 -9.46
C SER A 59 -15.62 1.37 -8.35
N VAL A 60 -14.64 1.60 -7.47
CA VAL A 60 -14.74 2.50 -6.32
C VAL A 60 -13.85 3.70 -6.55
N VAL A 61 -14.40 4.91 -6.48
CA VAL A 61 -13.61 6.15 -6.50
C VAL A 61 -13.95 6.97 -5.26
N LEU A 62 -12.98 7.13 -4.36
CA LEU A 62 -13.07 8.02 -3.20
C LEU A 62 -12.08 9.16 -3.34
N GLY A 63 -12.57 10.40 -3.25
CA GLY A 63 -11.72 11.59 -3.18
C GLY A 63 -11.70 12.16 -1.77
N GLY A 64 -10.57 12.73 -1.34
CA GLY A 64 -10.47 13.48 -0.08
C GLY A 64 -9.70 12.75 1.02
N SER A 65 -10.26 12.74 2.23
CA SER A 65 -9.68 12.02 3.37
C SER A 65 -10.54 10.81 3.70
N VAL A 66 -9.98 9.61 3.61
CA VAL A 66 -10.71 8.35 3.80
C VAL A 66 -10.14 7.63 5.01
N VAL A 67 -10.98 7.35 6.00
CA VAL A 67 -10.66 6.57 7.18
C VAL A 67 -11.64 5.40 7.28
N LEU A 68 -11.17 4.19 6.99
CA LEU A 68 -11.96 2.96 7.17
C LEU A 68 -11.30 2.10 8.23
N GLY A 69 -12.03 1.73 9.27
CA GLY A 69 -11.54 0.87 10.34
C GLY A 69 -12.31 -0.44 10.43
N GLY A 70 -11.62 -1.54 10.74
CA GLY A 70 -12.22 -2.85 11.00
C GLY A 70 -11.80 -3.88 9.95
N SER A 71 -12.72 -4.31 9.10
CA SER A 71 -12.42 -5.22 7.98
C SER A 71 -12.86 -4.57 6.68
N VAL A 72 -11.92 -4.27 5.80
CA VAL A 72 -12.17 -3.55 4.54
C VAL A 72 -11.85 -4.48 3.39
N VAL A 73 -12.86 -4.77 2.56
CA VAL A 73 -12.71 -5.55 1.33
C VAL A 73 -13.13 -4.68 0.17
N LEU A 74 -12.19 -4.29 -0.68
CA LEU A 74 -12.47 -3.55 -1.91
C LEU A 74 -12.14 -4.46 -3.10
N GLY A 75 -13.13 -4.76 -3.92
CA GLY A 75 -12.95 -5.52 -5.16
C GLY A 75 -12.95 -4.62 -6.39
N GLY A 76 -12.34 -5.10 -7.48
CA GLY A 76 -12.42 -4.50 -8.81
C GLY A 76 -11.41 -3.38 -9.06
N SER A 77 -11.87 -2.17 -9.36
CA SER A 77 -11.01 -1.02 -9.69
C SER A 77 -11.19 0.06 -8.62
N VAL A 78 -10.18 0.27 -7.79
CA VAL A 78 -10.25 1.19 -6.65
C VAL A 78 -9.32 2.37 -6.88
N VAL A 79 -9.84 3.59 -6.80
CA VAL A 79 -9.06 4.83 -6.82
C VAL A 79 -9.36 5.62 -5.56
N LEU A 80 -8.37 5.73 -4.67
CA LEU A 80 -8.47 6.58 -3.48
C LEU A 80 -7.50 7.74 -3.63
N GLY A 81 -8.01 8.97 -3.59
CA GLY A 81 -7.19 10.18 -3.59
C GLY A 81 -6.99 10.75 -2.19
N GLY A 82 -5.90 11.52 -1.99
CA GLY A 82 -5.69 12.36 -0.81
C GLY A 82 -5.00 11.66 0.37
N SER A 83 -5.67 11.58 1.52
CA SER A 83 -5.14 10.92 2.73
C SER A 83 -5.98 9.71 3.08
N VAL A 84 -5.40 8.52 3.04
CA VAL A 84 -6.11 7.26 3.24
C VAL A 84 -5.56 6.55 4.47
N VAL A 85 -6.44 6.22 5.42
CA VAL A 85 -6.13 5.43 6.60
C VAL A 85 -7.06 4.22 6.63
N LEU A 86 -6.52 3.03 6.39
CA LEU A 86 -7.26 1.77 6.51
C LEU A 86 -6.73 0.98 7.70
N GLY A 87 -7.59 0.58 8.63
CA GLY A 87 -7.22 -0.14 9.84
C GLY A 87 -7.81 -1.55 9.92
N GLY A 88 -7.08 -2.47 10.53
CA GLY A 88 -7.54 -3.81 10.89
C GLY A 88 -7.16 -4.88 9.87
N SER A 89 -8.10 -5.33 9.04
CA SER A 89 -7.86 -6.29 7.97
C SER A 89 -8.30 -5.70 6.63
N VAL A 90 -7.35 -5.48 5.73
CA VAL A 90 -7.60 -4.83 4.44
C VAL A 90 -7.31 -5.80 3.31
N VAL A 91 -8.29 -6.06 2.46
CA VAL A 91 -8.15 -6.86 1.25
C VAL A 91 -8.54 -5.99 0.07
N LEU A 92 -7.55 -5.62 -0.76
CA LEU A 92 -7.80 -4.92 -2.01
C LEU A 92 -7.53 -5.88 -3.16
N GLY A 93 -8.53 -6.11 -4.01
CA GLY A 93 -8.43 -6.96 -5.19
C GLY A 93 -8.55 -6.15 -6.48
N GLY A 94 -7.86 -6.61 -7.53
CA GLY A 94 -7.98 -6.06 -8.88
C GLY A 94 -6.95 -4.96 -9.17
N SER A 95 -7.41 -3.77 -9.56
CA SER A 95 -6.56 -2.62 -9.90
C SER A 95 -6.76 -1.52 -8.86
N VAL A 96 -5.71 -1.20 -8.10
CA VAL A 96 -5.77 -0.24 -6.99
C VAL A 96 -4.83 0.91 -7.26
N VAL A 97 -5.35 2.14 -7.19
CA VAL A 97 -4.56 3.37 -7.26
C VAL A 97 -4.83 4.17 -6.00
N LEU A 98 -3.82 4.29 -5.13
CA LEU A 98 -3.90 5.17 -3.96
C LEU A 98 -2.97 6.36 -4.18
N GLY A 99 -3.51 7.57 -4.13
CA GLY A 99 -2.75 8.81 -4.21
C GLY A 99 -2.51 9.44 -2.85
N GLY A 100 -1.37 10.12 -2.69
CA GLY A 100 -1.07 11.00 -1.55
C GLY A 100 -0.42 10.29 -0.36
N SER A 101 -1.05 10.32 0.80
CA SER A 101 -0.53 9.73 2.04
C SER A 101 -1.40 8.54 2.45
N VAL A 102 -0.81 7.34 2.48
CA VAL A 102 -1.53 6.10 2.76
C VAL A 102 -0.98 5.45 4.02
N VAL A 103 -1.86 5.14 4.97
CA VAL A 103 -1.54 4.38 6.16
C VAL A 103 -2.43 3.14 6.18
N LEU A 104 -1.84 1.95 6.06
CA LEU A 104 -2.55 0.69 6.23
C LEU A 104 -2.07 0.00 7.52
N GLY A 105 -2.99 -0.18 8.46
CA GLY A 105 -2.76 -0.86 9.73
C GLY A 105 -3.23 -2.31 9.70
N GLY A 106 -2.56 -3.16 10.48
CA GLY A 106 -2.94 -4.57 10.68
C GLY A 106 -2.54 -5.48 9.51
N SER A 107 -3.45 -6.34 9.05
CA SER A 107 -3.17 -7.31 7.99
C SER A 107 -3.66 -6.80 6.64
N VAL A 108 -2.77 -6.65 5.68
CA VAL A 108 -3.07 -6.12 4.35
C VAL A 108 -2.77 -7.16 3.28
N VAL A 109 -3.75 -7.44 2.43
CA VAL A 109 -3.59 -8.27 1.24
C VAL A 109 -3.93 -7.42 0.03
N LEU A 110 -2.94 -7.19 -0.83
CA LEU A 110 -3.13 -6.53 -2.10
C LEU A 110 -2.96 -7.53 -3.24
N GLY A 111 -4.06 -7.80 -3.93
CA GLY A 111 -4.10 -8.62 -5.14
C GLY A 111 -4.11 -7.76 -6.40
N GLY A 112 -3.52 -8.28 -7.48
CA GLY A 112 -3.56 -7.65 -8.80
C GLY A 112 -2.54 -6.51 -8.99
N SER A 113 -2.95 -5.42 -9.63
CA SER A 113 -2.09 -4.29 -9.99
C SER A 113 -2.29 -3.13 -9.02
N VAL A 114 -1.26 -2.78 -8.25
CA VAL A 114 -1.34 -1.70 -7.26
C VAL A 114 -0.34 -0.59 -7.57
N VAL A 115 -0.83 0.64 -7.59
CA VAL A 115 -0.03 1.85 -7.71
C VAL A 115 -0.28 2.70 -6.48
N LEU A 116 0.77 2.92 -5.67
CA LEU A 116 0.71 3.86 -4.56
C LEU A 116 1.61 5.06 -4.86
N GLY A 117 0.98 6.23 -4.95
CA GLY A 117 1.65 7.52 -5.06
C GLY A 117 1.91 8.11 -3.67
N GLY A 118 3.05 8.78 -3.51
CA GLY A 118 3.38 9.55 -2.30
C GLY A 118 3.93 8.70 -1.15
N SER A 119 3.52 8.99 0.09
CA SER A 119 4.08 8.37 1.30
C SER A 119 3.18 7.24 1.80
N VAL A 120 3.75 6.05 1.98
CA VAL A 120 3.02 4.84 2.36
C VAL A 120 3.60 4.25 3.64
N VAL A 121 2.76 4.04 4.65
CA VAL A 121 3.13 3.38 5.90
C VAL A 121 2.28 2.13 6.09
N LEU A 122 2.94 1.00 6.27
CA LEU A 122 2.34 -0.32 6.39
C LEU A 122 2.77 -0.95 7.72
N GLY A 123 1.85 -0.96 8.68
CA GLY A 123 2.20 -1.23 10.08
C GLY A 123 2.25 -2.70 10.48
N GLY A 124 1.58 -3.61 9.76
CA GLY A 124 1.49 -5.02 10.14
C GLY A 124 1.93 -5.98 9.04
N SER A 125 1.24 -7.10 8.90
CA SER A 125 1.55 -8.13 7.91
C SER A 125 1.01 -7.76 6.55
N VAL A 126 1.87 -7.67 5.54
CA VAL A 126 1.49 -7.29 4.18
C VAL A 126 1.85 -8.38 3.19
N VAL A 127 0.87 -8.76 2.37
CA VAL A 127 1.05 -9.69 1.25
C VAL A 127 0.70 -8.97 -0.04
N LEU A 128 1.68 -8.85 -0.94
CA LEU A 128 1.49 -8.28 -2.28
C LEU A 128 1.64 -9.40 -3.32
N GLY A 129 0.52 -9.78 -3.94
CA GLY A 129 0.46 -10.93 -4.84
C GLY A 129 0.69 -10.64 -6.32
N GLY A 130 0.58 -9.37 -6.75
CA GLY A 130 0.67 -9.01 -8.16
C GLY A 130 1.71 -7.92 -8.46
N SER A 131 1.41 -7.08 -9.44
CA SER A 131 2.32 -6.01 -9.90
C SER A 131 2.16 -4.78 -9.00
N VAL A 132 3.21 -4.37 -8.30
CA VAL A 132 3.16 -3.21 -7.40
C VAL A 132 4.16 -2.15 -7.81
N VAL A 133 3.70 -0.91 -7.93
CA VAL A 133 4.53 0.27 -8.19
C VAL A 133 4.34 1.27 -7.05
N LEU A 134 5.41 1.54 -6.30
CA LEU A 134 5.41 2.55 -5.24
C LEU A 134 6.36 3.69 -5.62
N GLY A 135 5.80 4.89 -5.81
CA GLY A 135 6.55 6.03 -6.34
C GLY A 135 7.28 6.88 -5.30
N GLY A 136 6.87 6.85 -4.03
CA GLY A 136 7.44 7.70 -2.98
C GLY A 136 8.06 6.93 -1.81
N SER A 137 7.99 7.51 -0.62
CA SER A 137 8.59 6.94 0.59
C SER A 137 7.71 5.85 1.17
N VAL A 138 8.28 4.67 1.41
CA VAL A 138 7.55 3.49 1.89
C VAL A 138 8.20 2.94 3.15
N VAL A 139 7.38 2.74 4.18
CA VAL A 139 7.81 2.12 5.44
C VAL A 139 6.96 0.90 5.70
N PHE A 140 7.61 -0.26 5.83
CA PHE A 140 7.00 -1.51 6.29
C PHE A 140 7.51 -1.83 7.69
N GLY A 141 6.60 -1.84 8.68
CA GLY A 141 6.93 -2.13 10.07
C GLY A 141 6.85 -3.60 10.47
N GLY A 142 6.10 -4.42 9.71
CA GLY A 142 5.82 -5.82 10.04
C GLY A 142 6.44 -6.84 9.09
N SER A 143 5.73 -7.96 8.90
CA SER A 143 6.14 -9.01 7.96
C SER A 143 5.67 -8.67 6.54
N LEU A 144 6.56 -8.76 5.56
CA LEU A 144 6.27 -8.44 4.16
C LEU A 144 6.51 -9.67 3.28
N VAL A 145 5.52 -10.03 2.46
CA VAL A 145 5.66 -11.04 1.42
C VAL A 145 5.33 -10.42 0.07
N LEU A 146 6.32 -10.37 -0.82
CA LEU A 146 6.19 -9.91 -2.20
C LEU A 146 6.28 -11.10 -3.15
N GLY A 147 5.15 -11.51 -3.74
CA GLY A 147 5.09 -12.64 -4.67
C GLY A 147 5.21 -12.26 -6.14
N GLY A 148 4.91 -11.01 -6.51
CA GLY A 148 4.87 -10.54 -7.90
C GLY A 148 6.03 -9.63 -8.29
N SER A 149 5.82 -8.86 -9.36
CA SER A 149 6.77 -7.84 -9.84
C SER A 149 6.60 -6.55 -9.04
N VAL A 150 7.64 -6.10 -8.35
CA VAL A 150 7.57 -4.91 -7.50
C VAL A 150 8.62 -3.88 -7.90
N VAL A 151 8.20 -2.64 -8.11
CA VAL A 151 9.07 -1.50 -8.38
C VAL A 151 8.87 -0.44 -7.31
N LEU A 152 9.92 -0.17 -6.52
CA LEU A 152 9.92 0.88 -5.50
C LEU A 152 10.91 1.97 -5.92
N GLY A 153 10.39 3.15 -6.28
CA GLY A 153 11.21 4.25 -6.81
C GLY A 153 11.81 5.17 -5.76
N GLY A 154 11.20 5.27 -4.58
CA GLY A 154 11.61 6.21 -3.52
C GLY A 154 12.46 5.58 -2.41
N SER A 155 12.37 6.17 -1.21
CA SER A 155 13.03 5.66 -0.01
C SER A 155 12.21 4.52 0.60
N VAL A 156 12.84 3.36 0.82
CA VAL A 156 12.19 2.15 1.32
C VAL A 156 12.83 1.74 2.64
N VAL A 157 12.02 1.58 3.67
CA VAL A 157 12.44 1.05 4.97
C VAL A 157 11.64 -0.22 5.28
N LEU A 158 12.35 -1.32 5.44
CA LEU A 158 11.78 -2.63 5.78
C LEU A 158 12.25 -3.05 7.18
N GLY A 159 11.35 -2.98 8.16
CA GLY A 159 11.64 -3.13 9.60
C GLY A 159 11.42 -4.52 10.19
N GLY A 160 11.02 -5.52 9.41
CA GLY A 160 10.67 -6.85 9.91
C GLY A 160 11.18 -8.00 9.04
N SER A 161 10.42 -9.10 9.01
CA SER A 161 10.73 -10.24 8.14
C SER A 161 10.22 -9.98 6.73
N VAL A 162 11.09 -10.03 5.73
CA VAL A 162 10.73 -9.75 4.33
C VAL A 162 11.06 -10.93 3.44
N VAL A 163 10.11 -11.35 2.62
CA VAL A 163 10.28 -12.38 1.61
C VAL A 163 9.98 -11.77 0.24
N LEU A 164 10.98 -11.74 -0.63
CA LEU A 164 10.89 -11.27 -2.01
C LEU A 164 10.99 -12.46 -2.97
N GLY A 165 9.85 -12.96 -3.44
CA GLY A 165 9.77 -14.15 -4.31
C GLY A 165 9.81 -13.85 -5.81
N GLY A 166 9.45 -12.64 -6.23
CA GLY A 166 9.37 -12.25 -7.65
C GLY A 166 10.55 -11.39 -8.14
N SER A 167 10.30 -10.60 -9.18
CA SER A 167 11.24 -9.60 -9.69
C SER A 167 11.07 -8.29 -8.93
N VAL A 168 12.07 -7.87 -8.16
CA VAL A 168 11.99 -6.66 -7.33
C VAL A 168 13.07 -5.66 -7.72
N VAL A 169 12.66 -4.42 -8.00
CA VAL A 169 13.55 -3.31 -8.30
C VAL A 169 13.35 -2.21 -7.26
N LEU A 170 14.39 -1.91 -6.49
CA LEU A 170 14.41 -0.85 -5.50
C LEU A 170 15.35 0.25 -5.98
N GLY A 171 14.85 1.40 -6.43
CA GLY A 171 15.66 2.42 -7.12
C GLY A 171 16.28 3.49 -6.23
N GLY A 172 15.72 3.73 -5.03
CA GLY A 172 16.11 4.85 -4.16
C GLY A 172 17.05 4.46 -3.02
N SER A 173 16.74 4.92 -1.80
CA SER A 173 17.48 4.52 -0.59
C SER A 173 16.76 3.37 0.10
N VAL A 174 17.44 2.25 0.32
CA VAL A 174 16.86 1.03 0.89
C VAL A 174 17.50 0.72 2.23
N VAL A 175 16.68 0.57 3.27
CA VAL A 175 17.11 0.11 4.58
C VAL A 175 16.39 -1.18 4.93
N LEU A 176 17.16 -2.26 5.11
CA LEU A 176 16.68 -3.57 5.52
C LEU A 176 17.14 -3.84 6.96
N GLY A 177 16.22 -3.70 7.91
CA GLY A 177 16.52 -3.83 9.34
C GLY A 177 16.34 -5.24 9.91
N GLY A 178 15.52 -6.09 9.29
CA GLY A 178 15.20 -7.42 9.78
C GLY A 178 15.75 -8.57 8.93
N SER A 179 15.09 -9.73 8.99
CA SER A 179 15.45 -10.92 8.21
C SER A 179 14.86 -10.82 6.80
N VAL A 180 15.71 -10.84 5.77
CA VAL A 180 15.30 -10.72 4.37
C VAL A 180 15.67 -11.98 3.59
N VAL A 181 14.69 -12.55 2.90
CA VAL A 181 14.86 -13.68 1.98
C VAL A 181 14.59 -13.20 0.55
N LEU A 182 15.58 -13.32 -0.32
CA LEU A 182 15.53 -12.91 -1.73
C LEU A 182 15.50 -14.17 -2.61
N GLY A 183 14.30 -14.60 -3.01
CA GLY A 183 14.08 -15.80 -3.80
C GLY A 183 14.13 -15.57 -5.32
N GLY A 184 13.83 -14.36 -5.79
CA GLY A 184 13.81 -14.01 -7.21
C GLY A 184 15.00 -13.14 -7.66
N SER A 185 14.80 -12.39 -8.75
CA SER A 185 15.77 -11.40 -9.26
C SER A 185 15.56 -10.07 -8.55
N VAL A 186 16.56 -9.63 -7.77
CA VAL A 186 16.45 -8.39 -6.99
C VAL A 186 17.52 -7.39 -7.40
N VAL A 187 17.08 -6.19 -7.80
CA VAL A 187 17.96 -5.07 -8.13
C VAL A 187 17.81 -4.01 -7.04
N LEU A 188 18.89 -3.72 -6.35
CA LEU A 188 18.97 -2.67 -5.33
C LEU A 188 19.83 -1.53 -5.88
N GLY A 189 19.21 -0.44 -6.29
CA GLY A 189 19.86 0.79 -6.71
C GLY A 189 20.10 1.75 -5.55
N GLY A 190 20.88 2.80 -5.82
CA GLY A 190 21.08 3.93 -4.91
C GLY A 190 21.95 3.62 -3.68
N SER A 191 21.39 3.81 -2.49
CA SER A 191 22.08 3.56 -1.22
C SER A 191 21.38 2.47 -0.44
N VAL A 192 22.10 1.39 -0.13
CA VAL A 192 21.55 0.19 0.52
C VAL A 192 22.20 -0.01 1.88
N VAL A 193 21.39 -0.14 2.92
CA VAL A 193 21.83 -0.49 4.27
C VAL A 193 21.19 -1.81 4.67
N LEU A 194 22.02 -2.83 4.90
CA LEU A 194 21.62 -4.16 5.34
C LEU A 194 22.01 -4.33 6.81
N GLY A 195 21.08 -4.06 7.73
CA GLY A 195 21.29 -4.17 9.17
C GLY A 195 21.02 -5.56 9.73
N GLY A 196 20.17 -6.36 9.06
CA GLY A 196 19.78 -7.69 9.51
C GLY A 196 20.42 -8.84 8.72
N SER A 197 19.78 -10.01 8.79
CA SER A 197 20.21 -11.19 8.03
C SER A 197 19.60 -11.19 6.64
N VAL A 198 20.43 -11.19 5.59
CA VAL A 198 19.96 -11.25 4.20
C VAL A 198 20.42 -12.55 3.58
N SER A 199 19.48 -13.35 3.06
CA SER A 199 19.76 -14.61 2.39
C SER A 199 19.07 -14.64 1.04
N GLY A 200 19.74 -15.10 -0.01
CA GLY A 200 19.08 -15.21 -1.31
C GLY A 200 19.99 -15.44 -2.49
N GLY A 201 19.34 -15.60 -3.65
CA GLY A 201 19.97 -15.91 -4.92
C GLY A 201 20.55 -14.68 -5.62
N SER A 202 20.05 -14.42 -6.84
CA SER A 202 20.60 -13.43 -7.78
C SER A 202 20.25 -11.99 -7.37
N VAL A 203 21.23 -11.28 -6.82
CA VAL A 203 21.09 -9.87 -6.43
C VAL A 203 22.09 -9.00 -7.17
N VAL A 204 21.58 -7.89 -7.71
CA VAL A 204 22.39 -6.83 -8.32
C VAL A 204 22.37 -5.62 -7.38
N LEU A 205 23.54 -5.21 -6.91
CA LEU A 205 23.72 -4.06 -6.03
C LEU A 205 24.34 -2.91 -6.82
N GLY A 206 23.61 -1.82 -6.97
CA GLY A 206 24.08 -0.55 -7.51
C GLY A 206 24.40 0.44 -6.39
N GLY A 207 25.37 1.32 -6.63
CA GLY A 207 25.70 2.45 -5.75
C GLY A 207 26.46 2.06 -4.48
N SER A 208 26.06 2.66 -3.34
CA SER A 208 26.74 2.53 -2.04
C SER A 208 26.04 1.53 -1.12
N VAL A 209 26.78 0.53 -0.65
CA VAL A 209 26.25 -0.56 0.18
C VAL A 209 26.95 -0.57 1.54
N VAL A 210 26.16 -0.57 2.61
CA VAL A 210 26.61 -0.74 4.00
C VAL A 210 26.04 -2.04 4.55
N LEU A 211 26.92 -2.92 5.01
CA LEU A 211 26.57 -4.22 5.61
C LEU A 211 26.85 -4.16 7.11
N GLY A 212 25.82 -4.38 7.93
CA GLY A 212 25.90 -4.44 9.40
C GLY A 212 25.51 -5.79 10.00
N GLY A 213 25.04 -6.75 9.20
CA GLY A 213 24.62 -8.08 9.64
C GLY A 213 25.18 -9.23 8.79
N SER A 214 24.65 -10.44 8.99
CA SER A 214 25.01 -11.65 8.25
C SER A 214 24.37 -11.68 6.86
N VAL A 215 25.19 -11.69 5.81
CA VAL A 215 24.73 -11.63 4.41
C VAL A 215 25.23 -12.84 3.64
N VAL A 216 24.31 -13.61 3.08
CA VAL A 216 24.58 -14.78 2.23
C VAL A 216 23.89 -14.55 0.88
N LEU A 217 24.66 -14.14 -0.12
CA LEU A 217 24.16 -13.78 -1.44
C LEU A 217 24.95 -14.49 -2.54
N CYS A 218 24.25 -14.96 -3.57
CA CYS A 218 24.86 -15.30 -4.86
C CYS A 218 24.88 -14.05 -5.75
N CYS A 219 25.81 -13.12 -5.47
CA CYS A 219 25.91 -11.86 -6.21
C CYS A 219 26.70 -11.99 -7.53
N ALA A 220 26.18 -11.39 -8.60
CA ALA A 220 26.99 -10.87 -9.69
C ALA A 220 27.17 -9.36 -9.45
N ALA A 221 28.30 -8.95 -8.88
CA ALA A 221 28.56 -7.55 -8.54
C ALA A 221 29.24 -6.84 -9.74
N GLU A 222 28.52 -5.97 -10.43
CA GLU A 222 29.11 -4.97 -11.34
C GLU A 222 29.24 -3.63 -10.61
N GLN A 223 30.48 -3.25 -10.27
CA GLN A 223 30.94 -1.89 -9.95
C GLN A 223 30.41 -1.15 -8.69
N SER A 224 30.03 -1.84 -7.61
CA SER A 224 29.68 -1.17 -6.33
C SER A 224 30.83 -1.18 -5.31
N ARG A 225 31.14 0.00 -4.74
CA ARG A 225 32.10 0.16 -3.64
C ARG A 225 31.47 -0.39 -2.36
N VAL A 226 31.69 -1.68 -2.07
CA VAL A 226 31.20 -2.33 -0.85
C VAL A 226 32.05 -1.87 0.33
N VAL A 227 31.44 -1.16 1.29
CA VAL A 227 32.09 -0.81 2.56
C VAL A 227 31.59 -1.79 3.62
N VAL A 228 32.34 -2.86 3.84
CA VAL A 228 32.08 -3.80 4.95
C VAL A 228 32.61 -3.16 6.23
N ARG A 229 31.72 -2.68 7.10
CA ARG A 229 32.07 -2.34 8.48
C ARG A 229 31.73 -3.54 9.34
N GLY A 230 32.70 -4.43 9.55
CA GLY A 230 32.54 -5.57 10.43
C GLY A 230 32.20 -5.11 11.85
N GLY A 231 31.02 -5.50 12.35
CA GLY A 231 30.69 -5.43 13.76
C GLY A 231 31.52 -6.46 14.52
N ARG A 232 32.17 -6.03 15.59
CA ARG A 232 32.79 -6.94 16.58
C ARG A 232 31.73 -7.58 17.45
#